data_AF-A0A660Q294-F1
#
_entry.id   AF-A0A660Q294-F1
#
_cell.length_a   1.000
_cell.length_b   1.000
_cell.length_c   1.000
_cell.angle_alpha   90.00
_cell.angle_beta   90.00
_cell.angle_gamma   90.00
#
_symmetry.space_group_name_H-M   'P 1'
#
loop_
_entity.id
_entity.type
_entity.pdbx_description
1 polymer ?
#
loop_
_entity_poly.entity_id
_entity_poly.type
_entity_poly.pdbx_seq_one_letter_code
_entity_poly.pdbx_strand_id
1 'polypeptide(L)'
;MEESKIDVNRLLIRPLYFGLLLNILVPIALLAIVYFLEKKAVMSGTLDPETYNVIFWILCVVAIADGVLTFVIKQKLFFAPMIKTEKTFEDDLIQGFLRNSIVCYAMVMAIAVYGFVLFILGGNFETMVLFVLISMIAYQFIRPRFGFAEKVIDAQKKYVGEGRFLTGKK
;
A
#
# COMPACT_ATOMS: atom_id res chain seq x y z
N MET A 1 -19.80 -19.82 22.50
CA MET A 1 -19.34 -18.56 21.88
C MET A 1 -20.39 -18.19 20.86
N GLU A 2 -21.18 -17.14 21.11
CA GLU A 2 -22.09 -16.62 20.08
C GLU A 2 -21.26 -16.24 18.85
N GLU A 3 -21.66 -16.75 17.69
CA GLU A 3 -21.10 -16.33 16.40
C GLU A 3 -21.49 -14.87 16.16
N SER A 4 -20.75 -13.95 16.79
CA SER A 4 -20.65 -12.59 16.29
C SER A 4 -20.14 -12.69 14.86
N LYS A 5 -21.07 -12.60 13.91
CA LYS A 5 -20.76 -12.43 12.49
C LYS A 5 -20.14 -11.05 12.34
N ILE A 6 -18.83 -10.97 12.48
CA ILE A 6 -18.05 -9.78 12.18
C ILE A 6 -18.43 -9.34 10.78
N ASP A 7 -18.93 -8.12 10.65
CA ASP A 7 -19.30 -7.57 9.36
C ASP A 7 -18.03 -7.28 8.54
N VAL A 8 -17.76 -8.17 7.58
CA VAL A 8 -16.62 -8.05 6.67
C VAL A 8 -16.66 -6.72 5.89
N ASN A 9 -17.86 -6.20 5.60
CA ASN A 9 -17.99 -4.90 4.92
C ASN A 9 -17.45 -3.77 5.79
N ARG A 10 -17.80 -3.77 7.09
CA ARG A 10 -17.31 -2.79 8.06
C ARG A 10 -15.79 -2.85 8.21
N LEU A 11 -15.21 -4.04 8.12
CA LEU A 11 -13.76 -4.23 8.16
C LEU A 11 -13.05 -3.69 6.90
N LEU A 12 -13.66 -3.86 5.72
CA LEU A 12 -13.05 -3.50 4.44
C LEU A 12 -13.27 -2.04 4.04
N ILE A 13 -14.37 -1.40 4.44
CA ILE A 13 -14.77 -0.10 3.92
C ILE A 13 -13.76 1.01 4.23
N ARG A 14 -13.26 1.08 5.48
CA ARG A 14 -12.28 2.11 5.89
C ARG A 14 -10.94 1.92 5.17
N PRO A 15 -10.32 0.72 5.18
CA PRO A 15 -9.14 0.46 4.35
C PRO A 15 -9.36 0.79 2.88
N LEU A 16 -10.53 0.49 2.32
CA LEU A 16 -10.79 0.74 0.92
C LEU A 16 -10.70 2.23 0.59
N TYR A 17 -11.34 3.08 1.38
CA TYR A 17 -11.27 4.54 1.19
C TYR A 17 -9.85 5.08 1.33
N PHE A 18 -9.08 4.61 2.32
CA PHE A 18 -7.67 4.98 2.45
C PHE A 18 -6.82 4.51 1.27
N GLY A 19 -7.08 3.31 0.76
CA GLY A 19 -6.41 2.77 -0.42
C GLY A 19 -6.67 3.63 -1.66
N LEU A 20 -7.93 4.02 -1.89
CA LEU A 20 -8.31 4.93 -2.97
C LEU A 20 -7.63 6.31 -2.82
N LEU A 21 -7.62 6.86 -1.61
CA LEU A 21 -6.97 8.14 -1.35
C LEU A 21 -5.46 8.08 -1.66
N LEU A 22 -4.75 7.12 -1.09
CA LEU A 22 -3.29 7.05 -1.18
C LEU A 22 -2.78 6.54 -2.53
N ASN A 23 -3.46 5.58 -3.16
CA ASN A 23 -2.95 4.92 -4.37
C ASN A 23 -3.66 5.34 -5.66
N ILE A 24 -4.68 6.19 -5.58
CA ILE A 24 -5.34 6.76 -6.76
C ILE A 24 -5.28 8.28 -6.71
N LEU A 25 -5.83 8.91 -5.66
CA LEU A 25 -5.91 10.38 -5.62
C LEU A 25 -4.52 11.03 -5.59
N VAL A 26 -3.60 10.54 -4.74
CA VAL A 26 -2.24 11.09 -4.65
C VAL A 26 -1.46 10.92 -5.97
N PRO A 27 -1.37 9.73 -6.60
CA PRO A 27 -0.71 9.60 -7.89
C PRO A 27 -1.30 10.47 -9.01
N ILE A 28 -2.63 10.63 -9.05
CA ILE A 28 -3.30 11.53 -10.00
C ILE A 28 -2.91 12.99 -9.74
N ALA A 29 -2.87 13.40 -8.47
CA ALA A 29 -2.45 14.76 -8.11
C ALA A 29 -0.98 15.00 -8.52
N LEU A 30 -0.09 14.04 -8.29
CA LEU A 30 1.30 14.12 -8.74
C LEU A 30 1.39 14.21 -10.27
N LEU A 31 0.64 13.38 -11.01
CA LEU A 31 0.58 13.48 -12.48
C LEU A 31 0.11 14.85 -12.96
N ALA A 32 -0.91 15.43 -12.32
CA ALA A 32 -1.38 16.76 -12.66
C ALA A 32 -0.29 17.82 -12.44
N ILE A 33 0.42 17.75 -11.31
CA ILE A 33 1.56 18.65 -11.01
C ILE A 33 2.63 18.52 -12.10
N VAL A 34 3.05 17.30 -12.42
CA VAL A 34 4.04 17.01 -13.46
C VAL A 34 3.61 17.60 -14.81
N TYR A 35 2.37 17.36 -15.23
CA TYR A 35 1.81 17.88 -16.47
C TYR A 35 1.85 19.41 -16.56
N PHE A 36 1.49 20.11 -15.47
CA PHE A 36 1.52 21.57 -15.44
C PHE A 36 2.95 22.12 -15.44
N LEU A 37 3.89 21.47 -14.77
CA LEU A 37 5.29 21.89 -14.73
C LEU A 37 5.98 21.70 -16.08
N GLU A 38 5.75 20.57 -16.74
CA GLU A 38 6.31 20.26 -18.06
C GLU A 38 5.81 21.26 -19.11
N LYS A 39 4.51 21.57 -19.13
CA LYS A 39 3.94 22.56 -20.06
C LYS A 39 4.52 23.96 -19.93
N LYS A 40 4.91 24.36 -18.72
CA LYS A 40 5.51 25.67 -18.48
C LYS A 40 7.01 25.70 -18.77
N ALA A 41 7.59 24.59 -19.25
CA ALA A 41 9.03 24.42 -19.46
C ALA A 41 9.87 24.81 -18.22
N VAL A 42 9.30 24.63 -17.02
CA VAL A 42 9.91 25.10 -15.77
C VAL A 42 11.14 24.25 -15.40
N MET A 43 11.25 23.04 -15.94
CA MET A 43 12.37 22.16 -15.66
C MET A 43 13.16 21.86 -16.95
N SER A 44 14.31 22.51 -17.07
CA SER A 44 15.40 22.03 -17.90
C SER A 44 16.11 20.91 -17.13
N GLY A 45 16.22 19.71 -17.71
CA GLY A 45 16.77 18.54 -17.02
C GLY A 45 18.10 18.82 -16.32
N THR A 46 18.19 18.44 -15.05
CA THR A 46 19.35 18.69 -14.20
C THR A 46 20.48 17.68 -14.40
N LEU A 47 20.16 16.48 -14.90
CA LEU A 47 21.10 15.40 -15.13
C LEU A 47 21.41 15.23 -16.61
N ASP A 48 22.62 14.74 -16.89
CA ASP A 48 22.96 14.26 -18.22
C ASP A 48 22.15 12.99 -18.58
N PRO A 49 21.95 12.70 -19.87
CA PRO A 49 21.12 11.58 -20.30
C PRO A 49 21.62 10.20 -19.86
N GLU A 50 22.94 10.00 -19.71
CA GLU A 50 23.50 8.71 -19.31
C GLU A 50 23.22 8.41 -17.84
N THR A 51 23.49 9.38 -16.97
CA THR A 51 23.20 9.28 -15.53
C THR A 51 21.70 9.10 -15.30
N TYR A 52 20.86 9.85 -16.00
CA TYR A 52 19.41 9.70 -15.91
C TYR A 52 18.96 8.28 -16.27
N ASN A 53 19.45 7.71 -17.38
CA ASN A 53 19.07 6.37 -17.83
C ASN A 53 19.48 5.30 -16.80
N VAL A 54 20.66 5.42 -16.19
CA VAL A 54 21.09 4.50 -15.12
C VAL A 54 20.15 4.58 -13.91
N ILE A 55 19.82 5.78 -13.44
CA ILE A 55 18.91 5.99 -12.29
C ILE A 55 17.51 5.48 -12.62
N PHE A 56 17.01 5.72 -13.83
CA PHE A 56 15.72 5.22 -14.31
C PHE A 56 15.63 3.70 -14.17
N TRP A 57 16.62 2.95 -14.67
CA TRP A 57 16.61 1.49 -14.58
C TRP A 57 16.73 0.99 -13.15
N ILE A 58 17.55 1.64 -12.32
CA ILE A 58 17.65 1.32 -10.89
C ILE A 58 16.28 1.48 -10.22
N LEU A 59 15.60 2.61 -10.43
CA LEU A 59 14.29 2.86 -9.83
C LEU A 59 13.20 1.95 -10.37
N CYS A 60 13.25 1.53 -11.64
CA CYS A 60 12.36 0.51 -12.18
C CYS A 60 12.54 -0.83 -11.44
N VAL A 61 13.78 -1.27 -11.22
CA VAL A 61 14.05 -2.50 -10.44
C VAL A 61 13.58 -2.36 -8.99
N VAL A 62 13.85 -1.21 -8.36
CA VAL A 62 13.40 -0.92 -6.98
C VAL A 62 11.87 -0.92 -6.90
N ALA A 63 11.16 -0.32 -7.86
CA ALA A 63 9.71 -0.31 -7.90
C ALA A 63 9.11 -1.71 -7.96
N ILE A 64 9.67 -2.59 -8.81
CA ILE A 64 9.25 -3.99 -8.89
C ILE A 64 9.53 -4.71 -7.57
N ALA A 65 10.73 -4.52 -7.01
CA ALA A 65 11.12 -5.11 -5.74
C ALA A 65 10.20 -4.68 -4.60
N ASP A 66 9.83 -3.40 -4.52
CA ASP A 66 8.90 -2.86 -3.53
C ASP A 66 7.50 -3.44 -3.67
N GLY A 67 7.00 -3.62 -4.90
CA GLY A 67 5.73 -4.30 -5.14
C GLY A 67 5.73 -5.73 -4.59
N VAL A 68 6.78 -6.51 -4.87
CA VAL A 68 6.95 -7.88 -4.37
C VAL A 68 7.11 -7.90 -2.86
N LEU A 69 7.96 -7.04 -2.30
CA LEU A 69 8.22 -6.96 -0.88
C LEU A 69 6.95 -6.59 -0.10
N THR A 70 6.18 -5.64 -0.62
CA THR A 70 4.89 -5.25 -0.02
C THR A 70 3.92 -6.41 0.01
N PHE A 71 3.88 -7.26 -1.03
CA PHE A 71 3.03 -8.45 -1.04
C PHE A 71 3.43 -9.46 0.06
N VAL A 72 4.72 -9.68 0.24
CA VAL A 72 5.24 -10.56 1.31
C VAL A 72 4.95 -9.99 2.69
N ILE A 73 5.21 -8.70 2.89
CA ILE A 73 4.96 -8.00 4.15
C ILE A 73 3.47 -7.97 4.48
N LYS A 74 2.59 -7.76 3.50
CA LYS A 74 1.13 -7.87 3.66
C LYS A 74 0.76 -9.21 4.29
N GLN A 75 1.24 -10.33 3.74
CA GLN A 75 0.91 -11.63 4.34
C GLN A 75 1.39 -11.70 5.80
N LYS A 76 2.62 -11.29 6.10
CA LYS A 76 3.14 -11.33 7.47
C LYS A 76 2.37 -10.44 8.44
N LEU A 77 2.02 -9.21 8.06
CA LEU A 77 1.32 -8.26 8.91
C LEU A 77 -0.11 -8.71 9.21
N PHE A 78 -0.84 -9.17 8.20
CA PHE A 78 -2.25 -9.55 8.36
C PHE A 78 -2.46 -10.87 9.10
N PHE A 79 -1.47 -11.76 9.08
CA PHE A 79 -1.51 -13.02 9.83
C PHE A 79 -0.70 -12.97 11.15
N ALA A 80 -0.26 -11.79 11.59
CA ALA A 80 0.24 -11.61 12.95
C ALA A 80 -0.92 -11.43 13.94
N PRO A 81 -0.80 -11.83 15.22
CA PRO A 81 -1.82 -11.58 16.23
C PRO A 81 -2.11 -10.09 16.38
N MET A 82 -3.38 -9.68 16.21
CA MET A 82 -3.81 -8.28 16.33
C MET A 82 -4.63 -8.00 17.59
N ILE A 83 -5.23 -9.04 18.15
CA ILE A 83 -6.19 -8.93 19.24
C ILE A 83 -5.46 -8.78 20.58
N LYS A 84 -5.83 -7.80 21.40
CA LYS A 84 -5.25 -7.61 22.74
C LYS A 84 -5.99 -8.43 23.78
N THR A 85 -7.32 -8.43 23.72
CA THR A 85 -8.19 -9.20 24.62
C THR A 85 -9.41 -9.72 23.87
N GLU A 86 -10.01 -10.81 24.34
CA GLU A 86 -11.23 -11.37 23.74
C GLU A 86 -12.40 -10.37 23.76
N LYS A 87 -12.48 -9.53 24.81
CA LYS A 87 -13.53 -8.50 24.94
C LYS A 87 -13.44 -7.40 23.89
N THR A 88 -12.24 -7.13 23.37
CA THR A 88 -11.96 -6.05 22.40
C THR A 88 -11.77 -6.58 20.97
N PHE A 89 -12.20 -7.82 20.69
CA PHE A 89 -11.89 -8.52 19.45
C PHE A 89 -12.24 -7.71 18.19
N GLU A 90 -13.48 -7.25 18.06
CA GLU A 90 -13.93 -6.56 16.84
C GLU A 90 -13.19 -5.23 16.64
N ASP A 91 -13.06 -4.43 17.70
CA ASP A 91 -12.39 -3.12 17.63
C ASP A 91 -10.90 -3.24 17.34
N ASP A 92 -10.20 -4.17 18.01
CA ASP A 92 -8.78 -4.44 17.78
C ASP A 92 -8.55 -4.98 16.36
N LEU A 93 -9.45 -5.83 15.86
CA LEU A 93 -9.39 -6.34 14.50
C LEU A 93 -9.55 -5.21 13.48
N ILE A 94 -10.57 -4.37 13.62
CA ILE A 94 -10.80 -3.24 12.70
C ILE A 94 -9.61 -2.30 12.68
N GLN A 95 -9.09 -1.93 13.86
CA GLN A 95 -7.94 -1.04 13.96
C GLN A 95 -6.67 -1.67 13.41
N GLY A 96 -6.39 -2.94 13.76
CA GLY A 96 -5.22 -3.67 13.29
C GLY A 96 -5.23 -3.86 11.77
N PHE A 97 -6.40 -4.21 11.22
CA PHE A 97 -6.60 -4.38 9.78
C PHE A 97 -6.38 -3.06 9.04
N LEU A 98 -6.97 -1.96 9.52
CA LEU A 98 -6.79 -0.63 8.95
C LEU A 98 -5.33 -0.19 9.00
N ARG A 99 -4.67 -0.32 10.15
CA ARG A 99 -3.25 0.04 10.32
C ARG A 99 -2.37 -0.71 9.34
N ASN A 100 -2.54 -2.02 9.24
CA ASN A 100 -1.75 -2.85 8.34
C ASN A 100 -2.02 -2.52 6.87
N SER A 101 -3.28 -2.23 6.51
CA SER A 101 -3.63 -1.74 5.17
C SER A 101 -2.92 -0.44 4.83
N ILE A 102 -2.92 0.55 5.73
CA ILE A 102 -2.27 1.85 5.51
C ILE A 102 -0.76 1.67 5.25
N VAL A 103 -0.10 0.80 6.03
CA VAL A 103 1.33 0.49 5.81
C VAL A 103 1.56 -0.05 4.41
N CYS A 104 0.80 -1.06 3.99
CA CYS A 104 0.95 -1.62 2.65
C CYS A 104 0.62 -0.60 1.54
N TYR A 105 -0.38 0.25 1.74
CA TYR A 105 -0.74 1.30 0.79
C TYR A 105 0.31 2.40 0.66
N ALA A 106 0.97 2.78 1.77
CA ALA A 106 2.06 3.74 1.73
C ALA A 106 3.27 3.19 0.97
N MET A 107 3.58 1.90 1.15
CA MET A 107 4.66 1.24 0.41
C MET A 107 4.40 1.21 -1.10
N VAL A 108 3.17 0.89 -1.53
CA VAL A 108 2.83 0.91 -2.96
C VAL A 108 2.84 2.33 -3.53
N MET A 109 2.36 3.32 -2.76
CA MET A 109 2.35 4.71 -3.17
C MET A 109 3.77 5.26 -3.39
N ALA A 110 4.77 4.77 -2.64
CA ALA A 110 6.17 5.14 -2.82
C ALA A 110 6.68 4.89 -4.26
N ILE A 111 6.13 3.90 -4.98
CA ILE A 111 6.45 3.66 -6.39
C ILE A 111 6.10 4.88 -7.24
N ALA A 112 4.93 5.49 -7.04
CA ALA A 112 4.55 6.72 -7.76
C ALA A 112 5.47 7.90 -7.39
N VAL A 113 5.97 7.94 -6.16
CA VAL A 113 6.93 8.95 -5.71
C VAL A 113 8.27 8.80 -6.44
N TYR A 114 8.73 7.57 -6.74
CA TYR A 114 9.94 7.37 -7.54
C TYR A 114 9.82 7.97 -8.94
N GLY A 115 8.66 7.82 -9.59
CA GLY A 115 8.38 8.48 -10.87
C GLY A 115 8.41 10.00 -10.77
N PHE A 116 7.89 10.55 -9.68
CA PHE A 116 7.90 12.00 -9.44
C PHE A 116 9.32 12.52 -9.21
N VAL A 117 10.14 11.79 -8.46
CA VAL A 117 11.57 12.10 -8.28
C VAL A 117 12.31 12.06 -9.61
N LEU A 118 12.07 11.04 -10.45
CA LEU A 118 12.66 10.96 -11.78
C LEU A 118 12.29 12.14 -12.66
N PHE A 119 11.03 12.58 -12.62
CA PHE A 119 10.61 13.79 -13.34
C PHE A 119 11.42 15.02 -12.90
N ILE A 120 11.59 15.24 -11.60
CA ILE A 120 12.40 16.35 -11.06
C ILE A 120 13.86 16.28 -11.55
N LEU A 121 14.43 15.08 -11.66
CA LEU A 121 15.82 14.87 -12.06
C LEU A 121 16.08 15.06 -13.57
N GLY A 122 15.03 15.28 -14.36
CA GLY A 122 15.13 15.48 -15.82
C GLY A 122 14.28 14.52 -16.65
N GLY A 123 13.39 13.76 -16.01
CA GLY A 123 12.43 12.91 -16.69
C GLY A 123 11.29 13.69 -17.36
N ASN A 124 10.46 12.97 -18.10
CA ASN A 124 9.29 13.50 -18.80
C ASN A 124 8.00 12.98 -18.16
N PHE A 125 6.85 13.52 -18.60
CA PHE A 125 5.55 13.06 -18.13
C PHE A 125 5.31 11.56 -18.39
N GLU A 126 5.81 11.02 -19.50
CA GLU A 126 5.69 9.58 -19.82
C GLU A 126 6.35 8.69 -18.75
N THR A 127 7.51 9.10 -18.24
CA THR A 127 8.19 8.40 -17.14
C THR A 127 7.34 8.41 -15.88
N MET A 128 6.74 9.55 -15.52
CA MET A 128 5.83 9.63 -14.38
C MET A 128 4.63 8.70 -14.56
N VAL A 129 4.01 8.69 -15.76
CA VAL A 129 2.88 7.81 -16.09
C VAL A 129 3.25 6.35 -15.89
N LEU A 130 4.44 5.91 -16.33
CA LEU A 130 4.91 4.54 -16.16
C LEU A 130 4.91 4.12 -14.69
N PHE A 131 5.51 4.91 -13.80
CA PHE A 131 5.58 4.58 -12.37
C PHE A 131 4.19 4.59 -11.70
N VAL A 132 3.30 5.50 -12.11
CA VAL A 132 1.91 5.48 -11.63
C VAL A 132 1.17 4.22 -12.08
N LEU A 133 1.36 3.78 -13.33
CA LEU A 133 0.77 2.53 -13.80
C LEU A 133 1.29 1.33 -13.01
N ILE A 134 2.60 1.26 -12.75
CA ILE A 134 3.20 0.21 -11.91
C ILE A 134 2.60 0.24 -10.49
N SER A 135 2.48 1.42 -9.86
CA SER A 135 1.88 1.54 -8.53
C SER A 135 0.41 1.13 -8.51
N MET A 136 -0.35 1.49 -9.55
CA MET A 136 -1.76 1.10 -9.68
C MET A 136 -1.92 -0.41 -9.84
N ILE A 137 -1.06 -1.06 -10.65
CA ILE A 137 -1.04 -2.51 -10.80
C ILE A 137 -0.71 -3.18 -9.46
N ALA A 138 0.34 -2.75 -8.78
CA ALA A 138 0.72 -3.26 -7.46
C ALA A 138 -0.43 -3.11 -6.45
N TYR A 139 -1.12 -1.96 -6.45
CA TYR A 139 -2.28 -1.72 -5.59
C TYR A 139 -3.41 -2.73 -5.81
N GLN A 140 -3.68 -3.18 -7.04
CA GLN A 140 -4.71 -4.19 -7.32
C GLN A 140 -4.42 -5.54 -6.63
N PHE A 141 -3.16 -5.89 -6.44
CA PHE A 141 -2.74 -7.10 -5.72
C PHE A 141 -2.73 -6.90 -4.20
N ILE A 142 -2.42 -5.68 -3.74
CA ILE A 142 -2.35 -5.35 -2.31
C ILE A 142 -3.73 -5.09 -1.71
N ARG A 143 -4.70 -4.57 -2.46
CA ARG A 143 -6.07 -4.32 -1.99
C ARG A 143 -6.68 -5.58 -1.34
N PRO A 144 -7.11 -5.52 -0.07
CA PRO A 144 -7.78 -6.64 0.58
C PRO A 144 -9.15 -6.88 -0.06
N ARG A 145 -9.45 -8.16 -0.33
CA ARG A 145 -10.73 -8.63 -0.88
C ARG A 145 -11.49 -9.39 0.22
N PHE A 146 -12.80 -9.58 0.04
CA PHE A 146 -13.66 -10.32 0.96
C PHE A 146 -13.05 -11.64 1.46
N GLY A 147 -12.68 -12.55 0.54
CA GLY A 147 -12.09 -13.84 0.92
C GLY A 147 -10.71 -13.75 1.60
N PHE A 148 -9.99 -12.62 1.49
CA PHE A 148 -8.79 -12.39 2.28
C PHE A 148 -9.13 -11.95 3.70
N ALA A 149 -10.10 -11.05 3.85
CA ALA A 149 -10.57 -10.58 5.15
C ALA A 149 -11.16 -11.73 6.00
N GLU A 150 -11.95 -12.62 5.39
CA GLU A 150 -12.47 -13.83 6.06
C GLU A 150 -11.34 -14.71 6.60
N LYS A 151 -10.34 -15.01 5.77
CA LYS A 151 -9.15 -15.78 6.21
C LYS A 151 -8.40 -15.13 7.36
N VAL A 152 -8.32 -13.80 7.36
CA VAL A 152 -7.70 -13.05 8.47
C VAL A 152 -8.55 -13.17 9.72
N ILE A 153 -9.88 -13.00 9.63
CA ILE A 153 -10.80 -13.17 10.77
C ILE A 153 -10.63 -14.56 11.38
N ASP A 154 -10.65 -15.62 10.57
CA ASP A 154 -10.51 -17.00 11.02
C ASP A 154 -9.16 -17.25 11.70
N ALA A 155 -8.08 -16.69 11.13
CA ALA A 155 -6.76 -16.76 11.75
C ALA A 155 -6.72 -16.06 13.12
N GLN A 156 -7.32 -14.88 13.25
CA GLN A 156 -7.38 -14.15 14.52
C GLN A 156 -8.23 -14.87 15.57
N LYS A 157 -9.37 -15.47 15.16
CA LYS A 157 -10.18 -16.33 16.04
C LYS A 157 -9.37 -17.52 16.55
N LYS A 158 -8.62 -18.18 15.66
CA LYS A 158 -7.72 -19.27 16.03
C LYS A 158 -6.63 -18.82 17.01
N TYR A 159 -6.00 -17.67 16.78
CA TYR A 159 -5.00 -17.14 17.71
C TYR A 159 -5.56 -16.86 19.10
N VAL A 160 -6.74 -16.26 19.19
CA VAL A 160 -7.41 -16.02 20.48
C VAL A 160 -7.75 -17.34 21.17
N GLY A 161 -8.27 -18.33 20.44
CA GLY A 161 -8.52 -19.67 20.99
C GLY A 161 -7.25 -20.40 21.47
N GLU A 162 -6.10 -20.10 20.88
CA GLU A 162 -4.78 -20.60 21.29
C GLU A 162 -4.11 -19.76 22.41
N GLY A 163 -4.79 -18.73 22.94
CA GLY A 163 -4.22 -17.80 23.93
C GLY A 163 -3.12 -16.88 23.38
N ARG A 164 -3.02 -16.74 22.06
CA ARG A 164 -2.03 -15.90 21.38
C ARG A 164 -2.60 -14.51 21.14
N PHE A 165 -2.25 -13.58 22.02
CA PHE A 165 -2.63 -12.17 21.92
C PHE A 165 -1.46 -11.31 21.42
N LEU A 166 -1.77 -10.08 20.97
CA LEU A 166 -0.79 -9.09 20.54
C LEU A 166 0.27 -8.80 21.61
N THR A 167 -0.09 -8.87 22.90
CA THR A 167 0.80 -8.64 24.04
C THR A 167 1.66 -9.86 24.45
N GLY A 168 1.67 -10.92 23.65
CA GLY A 168 2.34 -12.20 23.98
C GLY A 168 1.39 -13.24 24.57
N LYS A 169 1.86 -14.49 24.69
CA LYS A 169 1.10 -15.56 25.34
C LYS A 169 0.86 -15.19 26.82
N LYS A 170 -0.40 -15.19 27.25
CA LYS A 170 -0.75 -15.27 28.67
C LYS A 170 -1.07 -16.72 29.01
#